data_AF-A0A7S2IRB6-F1
#
_entry.id   AF-A0A7S2IRB6-F1
#
_cell.length_a   1.000
_cell.length_b   1.000
_cell.length_c   1.000
_cell.angle_alpha   90.00
_cell.angle_beta   90.00
_cell.angle_gamma   90.00
#
_symmetry.space_group_name_H-M   'P 1'
#
loop_
_entity.id
_entity.type
_entity.pdbx_description
1 polymer ?
#
loop_
_entity_poly.entity_id
_entity_poly.type
_entity_poly.pdbx_seq_one_letter_code
_entity_poly.pdbx_strand_id
1 'polypeptide(L)'
;VTSIGVDALAPLNAALAAALAALRPVRICAGWGWVVHGLAIQLGNGTCCGAFLENDGSRMDLNSEAKLLQRGGRWYDLQPEERITEVRGRHSTMGYLCGSLTLVLSSGREIAIIGENANVFGDSFDYHIPSDDEIL
;
A
#
# COMPACT_ATOMS: atom_id res chain seq x y z
N VAL A 1 -14.85 44.17 -3.43
CA VAL A 1 -14.52 42.73 -3.35
C VAL A 1 -14.54 42.21 -4.77
N THR A 2 -13.37 41.93 -5.35
CA THR A 2 -13.30 41.35 -6.69
C THR A 2 -13.68 39.88 -6.58
N SER A 3 -14.87 39.51 -7.07
CA SER A 3 -15.27 38.10 -7.11
C SER A 3 -14.37 37.38 -8.10
N ILE A 4 -13.65 36.36 -7.65
CA ILE A 4 -12.97 35.42 -8.55
C ILE A 4 -14.06 34.67 -9.29
N GLY A 5 -14.12 34.82 -10.61
CA GLY A 5 -15.08 34.09 -11.44
C GLY A 5 -14.80 32.59 -11.40
N VAL A 6 -15.85 31.77 -11.46
CA VAL A 6 -15.76 30.30 -11.45
C VAL A 6 -14.83 29.78 -12.56
N ASP A 7 -14.77 30.48 -13.70
CA ASP A 7 -13.88 30.16 -14.82
C ASP A 7 -12.39 30.30 -14.49
N ALA A 8 -12.03 31.21 -13.57
CA ALA A 8 -10.66 31.36 -13.10
C ALA A 8 -10.25 30.26 -12.10
N LEU A 9 -11.22 29.56 -11.49
CA LEU A 9 -10.97 28.46 -10.55
C LEU A 9 -10.87 27.10 -11.24
N ALA A 10 -11.46 26.94 -12.43
CA ALA A 10 -11.39 25.71 -13.21
C ALA A 10 -9.97 25.13 -13.38
N PRO A 11 -8.94 25.89 -13.81
CA PRO A 11 -7.58 25.35 -13.96
C PRO A 11 -6.95 24.95 -12.62
N LEU A 12 -7.25 25.66 -11.53
CA LEU A 12 -6.78 25.32 -10.19
C LEU A 12 -7.40 24.00 -9.72
N ASN A 13 -8.71 23.84 -9.90
CA ASN A 13 -9.42 22.61 -9.54
C ASN A 13 -8.90 21.42 -10.35
N ALA A 14 -8.64 21.61 -11.64
CA ALA A 14 -8.05 20.57 -12.49
C ALA A 14 -6.64 20.17 -12.03
N ALA A 15 -5.80 21.15 -11.69
CA ALA A 15 -4.45 20.90 -11.18
C ALA A 15 -4.48 20.18 -9.83
N LEU A 16 -5.37 20.58 -8.92
CA LEU A 16 -5.55 19.92 -7.63
C LEU A 16 -6.04 18.47 -7.81
N ALA A 17 -7.03 18.24 -8.67
CA ALA A 17 -7.52 16.90 -8.97
C ALA A 17 -6.42 16.01 -9.55
N ALA A 18 -5.60 16.53 -10.47
CA ALA A 18 -4.48 15.80 -11.04
C ALA A 18 -3.40 15.48 -9.99
N ALA A 19 -3.08 16.43 -9.11
CA ALA A 19 -2.12 16.22 -8.03
C ALA A 19 -2.60 15.15 -7.04
N LEU A 20 -3.89 15.16 -6.68
CA LEU A 20 -4.48 14.13 -5.82
C LEU A 20 -4.47 12.77 -6.51
N ALA A 21 -4.83 12.69 -7.79
CA ALA A 21 -4.77 11.44 -8.54
C ALA A 21 -3.34 10.87 -8.62
N ALA A 22 -2.33 11.73 -8.73
CA ALA A 22 -0.93 11.34 -8.77
C ALA A 22 -0.40 10.76 -7.44
N LEU A 23 -1.04 11.08 -6.31
CA LEU A 23 -0.66 10.60 -4.98
C LEU A 23 -1.53 9.44 -4.50
N ARG A 24 -2.53 9.01 -5.28
CA ARG A 24 -3.39 7.89 -4.89
C ARG A 24 -2.68 6.55 -5.12
N PRO A 25 -2.80 5.59 -4.20
CA PRO A 25 -2.43 4.20 -4.45
C PRO A 25 -3.13 3.65 -5.70
N VAL A 26 -2.36 3.02 -6.58
CA VAL A 26 -2.87 2.36 -7.80
C VAL A 26 -2.58 0.87 -7.81
N ARG A 27 -1.48 0.44 -7.20
CA ARG A 27 -1.11 -0.97 -7.09
C ARG A 27 -0.44 -1.25 -5.76
N ILE A 28 -0.61 -2.48 -5.28
CA ILE A 28 0.06 -2.98 -4.08
C ILE A 28 0.92 -4.18 -4.47
N CYS A 29 2.19 -4.18 -4.11
CA CYS A 29 3.08 -5.33 -4.22
C CYS A 29 3.30 -5.94 -2.85
N ALA A 30 3.09 -7.24 -2.72
CA ALA A 30 3.44 -7.97 -1.51
C ALA A 30 4.33 -9.16 -1.83
N GLY A 31 5.37 -9.38 -1.03
CA GLY A 31 6.22 -10.57 -1.11
C GLY A 31 6.21 -11.32 0.21
N TRP A 32 6.11 -12.63 0.13
CA TRP A 32 6.08 -13.50 1.31
C TRP A 32 6.77 -14.83 1.02
N GLY A 33 7.17 -15.49 2.11
CA GLY A 33 7.54 -16.90 2.15
C GLY A 33 6.94 -17.47 3.42
N TRP A 34 7.78 -17.82 4.40
CA TRP A 34 7.31 -18.22 5.73
C TRP A 34 6.50 -17.12 6.43
N VAL A 35 6.85 -15.86 6.19
CA VAL A 35 6.18 -14.66 6.69
C VAL A 35 6.15 -13.61 5.56
N VAL A 36 5.43 -12.52 5.76
CA VAL A 36 5.41 -11.36 4.84
C VAL A 36 6.75 -10.64 4.96
N HIS A 37 7.51 -10.62 3.86
CA HIS A 37 8.83 -9.98 3.80
C HIS A 37 8.74 -8.51 3.41
N GLY A 38 7.69 -8.14 2.67
CA GLY A 38 7.57 -6.79 2.16
C GLY A 38 6.22 -6.42 1.61
N LEU A 39 5.96 -5.12 1.67
CA LEU A 39 4.83 -4.43 1.09
C LEU A 39 5.35 -3.17 0.39
N ALA A 40 5.00 -2.99 -0.87
CA ALA A 40 5.19 -1.73 -1.59
C ALA A 40 3.85 -1.25 -2.13
N ILE A 41 3.62 0.06 -2.09
CA ILE A 41 2.44 0.70 -2.65
C ILE A 41 2.94 1.60 -3.77
N GLN A 42 2.44 1.39 -4.98
CA GLN A 42 2.69 2.30 -6.10
C GLN A 42 1.60 3.35 -6.15
N LEU A 43 2.01 4.62 -6.26
CA LEU A 43 1.12 5.77 -6.41
C LEU A 43 0.89 6.09 -7.90
N GLY A 44 -0.13 6.88 -8.21
CA GLY A 44 -0.49 7.27 -9.58
C GLY A 44 0.62 7.99 -10.35
N ASN A 45 1.58 8.62 -9.66
CA ASN A 45 2.78 9.22 -10.24
C ASN A 45 3.88 8.20 -10.61
N GLY A 46 3.66 6.92 -10.34
CA GLY A 46 4.61 5.82 -10.60
C GLY A 46 5.62 5.55 -9.48
N THR A 47 5.71 6.40 -8.46
CA THR A 47 6.60 6.19 -7.31
C THR A 47 6.08 5.10 -6.40
N CYS A 48 7.00 4.41 -5.72
CA CYS A 48 6.66 3.37 -4.75
C CYS A 48 7.07 3.80 -3.34
N CYS A 49 6.20 3.55 -2.35
CA CYS A 49 6.49 3.69 -0.93
C CYS A 49 6.27 2.34 -0.20
N GLY A 50 6.74 2.23 1.05
CA GLY A 50 6.60 1.03 1.87
C GLY A 50 7.92 0.45 2.35
N ALA A 51 7.95 -0.85 2.57
CA ALA A 51 9.13 -1.57 3.04
C ALA A 51 9.14 -2.99 2.47
N PHE A 52 10.26 -3.36 1.83
CA PHE A 52 10.51 -4.69 1.32
C PHE A 52 11.92 -5.10 1.73
N LEU A 53 12.05 -6.25 2.37
CA LEU A 53 13.29 -6.64 3.03
C LEU A 53 14.01 -7.77 2.30
N GLU A 54 15.33 -7.63 2.21
CA GLU A 54 16.25 -8.71 1.88
C GLU A 54 16.39 -9.68 3.07
N ASN A 55 17.03 -10.84 2.83
CA ASN A 55 17.22 -11.86 3.87
C ASN A 55 18.11 -11.41 5.05
N ASP A 56 18.93 -10.39 4.82
CA ASP A 56 19.77 -9.76 5.85
C ASP A 56 19.05 -8.62 6.60
N GLY A 57 17.77 -8.38 6.28
CA GLY A 57 16.96 -7.31 6.85
C GLY A 57 17.19 -5.93 6.23
N SER A 58 18.06 -5.79 5.23
CA SER A 58 18.24 -4.54 4.50
C SER A 58 17.04 -4.22 3.61
N ARG A 59 16.83 -2.94 3.31
CA ARG A 59 15.72 -2.50 2.45
C ARG A 59 16.07 -2.64 0.97
N MET A 60 15.11 -3.17 0.20
CA MET A 60 15.19 -3.22 -1.26
C MET A 60 14.83 -1.87 -1.89
N ASP A 61 15.29 -1.66 -3.13
CA ASP A 61 14.82 -0.57 -3.98
C ASP A 61 13.42 -0.89 -4.54
N LEU A 62 12.42 -0.15 -4.05
CA LEU A 62 11.01 -0.36 -4.39
C LEU A 62 10.67 0.11 -5.81
N ASN A 63 11.53 0.89 -6.46
CA ASN A 63 11.30 1.34 -7.84
C ASN A 63 11.77 0.31 -8.87
N SER A 64 12.45 -0.76 -8.43
CA SER A 64 12.90 -1.84 -9.30
C SER A 64 11.90 -3.00 -9.31
N GLU A 65 10.89 -2.91 -10.18
CA GLU A 65 9.84 -3.93 -10.32
C GLU A 65 10.43 -5.33 -10.55
N ALA A 66 11.47 -5.44 -11.39
CA ALA A 66 12.16 -6.70 -11.64
C ALA A 66 12.74 -7.34 -10.37
N LYS A 67 13.32 -6.55 -9.45
CA LYS A 67 13.85 -7.05 -8.18
C LYS A 67 12.74 -7.50 -7.24
N LEU A 68 11.65 -6.74 -7.17
CA LEU A 68 10.49 -7.11 -6.36
C LEU A 68 9.88 -8.45 -6.84
N LEU A 69 9.69 -8.61 -8.15
CA LEU A 69 9.21 -9.84 -8.76
C LEU A 69 10.18 -11.02 -8.54
N GLN A 70 11.49 -10.80 -8.69
CA GLN A 70 12.51 -11.81 -8.42
C GLN A 70 12.47 -12.29 -6.96
N ARG A 71 12.10 -11.42 -6.02
CA ARG A 71 11.94 -11.75 -4.60
C ARG A 71 10.60 -12.44 -4.27
N GLY A 72 9.77 -12.70 -5.27
CA GLY A 72 8.44 -13.31 -5.12
C GLY A 72 7.32 -12.29 -4.87
N GLY A 73 7.56 -11.01 -5.17
CA GLY A 73 6.55 -9.97 -5.10
C GLY A 73 5.41 -10.24 -6.07
N ARG A 74 4.18 -10.01 -5.62
CA ARG A 74 2.96 -10.09 -6.42
C ARG A 74 2.24 -8.76 -6.38
N TRP A 75 1.89 -8.24 -7.55
CA TRP A 75 1.11 -7.02 -7.70
C TRP A 75 -0.39 -7.28 -7.67
N TYR A 76 -1.10 -6.37 -7.03
CA TYR A 76 -2.55 -6.30 -6.93
C TYR A 76 -2.99 -4.91 -7.39
N ASP A 77 -3.72 -4.84 -8.49
CA ASP A 77 -4.26 -3.57 -8.99
C ASP A 77 -5.43 -3.12 -8.13
N LEU A 78 -5.47 -1.82 -7.82
CA LEU A 78 -6.58 -1.16 -7.16
C LEU A 78 -7.56 -0.62 -8.21
N GLN A 79 -8.86 -0.75 -7.92
CA GLN A 79 -9.88 -0.12 -8.74
C GLN A 79 -9.79 1.41 -8.61
N PRO A 80 -10.28 2.17 -9.60
CA PRO A 80 -10.41 3.62 -9.45
C PRO A 80 -11.12 3.97 -8.14
N GLU A 81 -10.56 4.93 -7.41
CA GLU A 81 -11.08 5.44 -6.11
C GLU A 81 -11.08 4.44 -4.96
N GLU A 82 -10.58 3.23 -5.17
CA GLU A 82 -10.44 2.24 -4.11
C GLU A 82 -9.29 2.66 -3.18
N ARG A 83 -9.61 2.79 -1.89
CA ARG A 83 -8.65 3.14 -0.84
C ARG A 83 -8.54 2.02 0.18
N ILE A 84 -7.39 1.92 0.84
CA ILE A 84 -7.24 1.06 2.01
C ILE A 84 -8.04 1.70 3.14
N THR A 85 -8.84 0.91 3.85
CA THR A 85 -9.67 1.38 4.98
C THR A 85 -9.30 0.69 6.29
N GLU A 86 -8.73 -0.51 6.20
CA GLU A 86 -8.28 -1.26 7.38
C GLU A 86 -7.07 -2.11 7.01
N VAL A 87 -6.16 -2.22 7.95
CA VAL A 87 -4.98 -3.08 7.90
C VAL A 87 -5.02 -3.97 9.13
N ARG A 88 -5.09 -5.29 8.93
CA ARG A 88 -5.07 -6.25 10.04
C ARG A 88 -4.15 -7.42 9.75
N GLY A 89 -3.71 -8.12 10.77
CA GLY A 89 -2.80 -9.22 10.59
C GLY A 89 -2.24 -9.78 11.88
N ARG A 90 -1.08 -10.41 11.77
CA ARG A 90 -0.34 -10.97 12.90
C ARG A 90 1.13 -10.62 12.80
N HIS A 91 1.75 -10.19 13.89
CA HIS A 91 3.18 -9.89 13.92
C HIS A 91 4.02 -11.09 13.49
N SER A 92 5.27 -10.84 13.10
CA SER A 92 6.26 -11.89 12.83
C SER A 92 7.20 -12.00 14.02
N THR A 93 7.54 -13.22 14.44
CA THR A 93 8.62 -13.45 15.41
C THR A 93 10.01 -13.54 14.75
N MET A 94 10.09 -13.44 13.42
CA MET A 94 11.32 -13.56 12.64
C MET A 94 11.98 -12.21 12.26
N GLY A 95 11.42 -11.08 12.70
CA GLY A 95 11.97 -9.76 12.39
C GLY A 95 11.67 -9.23 10.98
N TYR A 96 10.79 -9.90 10.22
CA TYR A 96 10.20 -9.37 8.99
C TYR A 96 8.91 -8.59 9.29
N LEU A 97 8.23 -8.08 8.24
CA LEU A 97 7.07 -7.18 8.36
C LEU A 97 5.97 -7.75 9.28
N CYS A 98 5.45 -8.93 8.96
CA CYS A 98 4.38 -9.59 9.71
C CYS A 98 4.22 -11.06 9.27
N GLY A 99 3.60 -11.91 10.07
CA GLY A 99 3.27 -13.28 9.68
C GLY A 99 2.12 -13.34 8.67
N SER A 100 1.13 -12.46 8.85
CA SER A 100 0.03 -12.29 7.92
C SER A 100 -0.40 -10.82 7.86
N LEU A 101 -0.94 -10.42 6.72
CA LEU A 101 -1.45 -9.09 6.43
C LEU A 101 -2.73 -9.22 5.61
N THR A 102 -3.78 -8.50 6.00
CA THR A 102 -4.99 -8.32 5.22
C THR A 102 -5.23 -6.83 5.10
N LEU A 103 -5.36 -6.37 3.85
CA LEU A 103 -5.75 -5.01 3.52
C LEU A 103 -7.22 -5.04 3.13
N VAL A 104 -8.07 -4.37 3.89
CA VAL A 104 -9.47 -4.17 3.53
C VAL A 104 -9.58 -2.87 2.77
N LEU A 105 -10.27 -2.92 1.65
CA LEU A 105 -10.43 -1.80 0.74
C LEU A 105 -11.84 -1.23 0.84
N SER A 106 -12.02 0.04 0.47
CA SER A 106 -13.32 0.74 0.53
C SER A 106 -14.40 0.12 -0.34
N SER A 107 -14.02 -0.73 -1.29
CA SER A 107 -14.93 -1.53 -2.11
C SER A 107 -15.52 -2.74 -1.36
N GLY A 108 -15.01 -3.06 -0.17
CA GLY A 108 -15.25 -4.32 0.54
C GLY A 108 -14.34 -5.47 0.10
N ARG A 109 -13.48 -5.25 -0.91
CA ARG A 109 -12.46 -6.23 -1.33
C ARG A 109 -11.39 -6.36 -0.25
N GLU A 110 -10.93 -7.60 -0.04
CA GLU A 110 -9.80 -7.89 0.84
C GLU A 110 -8.62 -8.43 0.03
N ILE A 111 -7.43 -7.91 0.30
CA ILE A 111 -6.16 -8.47 -0.18
C ILE A 111 -5.49 -9.17 0.99
N ALA A 112 -5.60 -10.50 1.03
CA ALA A 112 -4.99 -11.34 2.07
C ALA A 112 -3.64 -11.89 1.62
N ILE A 113 -2.62 -11.68 2.45
CA ILE A 113 -1.23 -12.09 2.26
C ILE A 113 -0.83 -12.85 3.52
N ILE A 114 -0.65 -14.17 3.40
CA ILE A 114 -0.45 -15.07 4.54
C ILE A 114 0.86 -15.82 4.33
N GLY A 115 1.76 -15.70 5.30
CA GLY A 115 2.99 -16.50 5.33
C GLY A 115 2.71 -18.00 5.45
N GLU A 116 3.64 -18.81 4.99
CA GLU A 116 3.48 -20.26 4.92
C GLU A 116 3.73 -20.97 6.26
N ASN A 117 4.30 -20.29 7.25
CA ASN A 117 4.67 -20.90 8.53
C ASN A 117 3.97 -20.21 9.71
N ALA A 118 2.81 -20.72 10.10
CA ALA A 118 2.04 -20.18 11.22
C ALA A 118 2.76 -20.24 12.58
N ASN A 119 3.80 -21.08 12.74
CA ASN A 119 4.54 -21.20 14.00
C ASN A 119 5.38 -19.96 14.35
N VAL A 120 5.59 -19.08 13.38
CA VAL A 120 6.33 -17.82 13.55
C VAL A 120 5.42 -16.59 13.55
N PHE A 121 4.10 -16.80 13.67
CA PHE A 121 3.13 -15.72 13.78
C PHE A 121 2.97 -15.33 15.25
N GLY A 122 3.16 -14.05 15.54
CA GLY A 122 2.94 -13.45 16.85
C GLY A 122 1.48 -13.05 17.08
N ASP A 123 1.31 -12.07 17.96
CA ASP A 123 0.02 -11.50 18.30
C ASP A 123 -0.64 -10.78 17.12
N SER A 124 -1.95 -10.65 17.19
CA SER A 124 -2.72 -9.94 16.18
C SER A 124 -2.52 -8.42 16.29
N PHE A 125 -2.64 -7.74 15.15
CA PHE A 125 -2.78 -6.30 15.09
C PHE A 125 -3.93 -5.92 14.16
N ASP A 126 -4.51 -4.77 14.40
CA ASP A 126 -5.52 -4.15 13.57
C ASP A 126 -5.36 -2.63 13.63
N TYR A 127 -5.62 -1.98 12.50
CA TYR A 127 -5.61 -0.54 12.37
C TYR A 127 -6.69 -0.13 11.37
N HIS A 128 -7.60 0.73 11.82
CA HIS A 128 -8.62 1.32 10.98
C HIS A 128 -8.20 2.74 10.61
N ILE A 129 -8.25 3.04 9.31
CA ILE A 129 -7.97 4.38 8.81
C ILE A 129 -9.22 5.22 9.05
N PRO A 130 -9.11 6.38 9.75
CA PRO A 130 -10.24 7.27 9.95
C PRO A 130 -10.91 7.65 8.63
N SER A 131 -12.23 7.86 8.63
CA SER A 131 -12.98 8.18 7.40
C SER A 131 -12.52 9.44 6.68
N ASP A 132 -11.86 10.32 7.41
CA ASP A 132 -11.40 11.64 6.96
C ASP A 132 -9.92 11.60 6.55
N ASP A 133 -9.30 10.42 6.58
CA ASP A 133 -7.88 10.19 6.28
C ASP A 133 -7.72 9.18 5.13
N GLU A 134 -6.55 9.21 4.49
CA GLU A 134 -6.18 8.29 3.42
C GLU A 134 -4.71 7.92 3.58
N ILE A 135 -4.37 6.64 3.42
CA ILE A 135 -2.97 6.24 3.33
C ILE A 135 -2.44 6.77 1.99
N LEU A 136 -1.64 7.84 2.08
CA LEU A 136 -0.83 8.41 0.99
C LEU A 136 0.55 7.77 0.94
#